data_AF-A0A1V5HD65-F1
#
_entry.id   AF-A0A1V5HD65-F1
#
_cell.length_a   1.000
_cell.length_b   1.000
_cell.length_c   1.000
_cell.angle_alpha   90.00
_cell.angle_beta   90.00
_cell.angle_gamma   90.00
#
_symmetry.space_group_name_H-M   'P 1'
#
loop_
_entity.id
_entity.type
_entity.pdbx_description
1 polymer ?
#
loop_
_entity_poly.entity_id
_entity_poly.type
_entity_poly.pdbx_seq_one_letter_code
_entity_poly.pdbx_strand_id
1 'polypeptide(L)' 'MGNGHDILEKLIVVENGKVKVMRTIEDIENLLERLTRIQDTYRSQRDTQGRKIKDEVDHLIRIIASLASIVYTRELQRAQ' A
#
# COMPACT_ATOMS: atom_id res chain seq x y z
N MET A 1 7.72 10.79 22.00
CA MET A 1 7.88 11.22 20.60
C MET A 1 7.58 10.00 19.73
N GLY A 2 6.31 9.72 19.43
CA GLY A 2 5.92 8.54 18.61
C GLY A 2 5.77 8.99 17.17
N ASN A 3 6.50 8.39 16.24
CA ASN A 3 6.68 8.91 14.89
C ASN A 3 5.45 8.64 14.01
N GLY A 4 5.24 9.46 12.96
CA GLY A 4 4.26 9.12 11.91
C GLY A 4 4.51 7.73 11.33
N HIS A 5 5.77 7.27 11.39
CA HIS A 5 6.24 5.94 11.02
C HIS A 5 5.80 4.81 11.94
N ASP A 6 5.26 5.06 13.14
CA ASP A 6 4.80 3.99 14.04
C ASP A 6 3.71 3.11 13.40
N ILE A 7 2.94 3.67 12.47
CA ILE A 7 1.97 2.92 11.66
C ILE A 7 2.67 2.07 10.58
N LEU A 8 3.74 2.59 9.99
CA LEU A 8 4.51 1.88 8.97
C LEU A 8 5.29 0.72 9.54
N GLU A 9 5.93 0.91 10.69
CA GLU A 9 6.65 -0.15 11.40
C GLU A 9 5.75 -1.35 11.75
N LYS A 10 4.44 -1.12 11.86
CA LYS A 10 3.43 -2.16 12.07
C LYS A 10 2.90 -2.78 10.77
N LEU A 11 3.13 -2.15 9.63
CA LEU A 11 2.76 -2.66 8.32
C LEU A 11 3.85 -3.64 7.84
N ILE A 12 3.53 -4.93 8.00
CA ILE A 12 4.38 -6.04 7.57
C ILE A 12 3.82 -6.59 6.27
N VAL A 13 4.63 -6.57 5.22
CA VAL A 13 4.29 -7.17 3.92
C VAL A 13 5.18 -8.39 3.70
N VAL A 14 4.58 -9.50 3.27
CA VAL A 14 5.33 -10.70 2.89
C VAL A 14 5.33 -10.80 1.37
N GLU A 15 6.49 -10.62 0.75
CA GLU A 15 6.65 -10.69 -0.70
C GLU A 15 7.66 -11.79 -1.05
N ASN A 16 7.28 -12.74 -1.90
CA ASN A 16 8.14 -13.86 -2.32
C ASN A 16 8.79 -14.61 -1.14
N GLY A 17 8.04 -14.80 -0.06
CA GLY A 17 8.51 -15.45 1.17
C GLY A 17 9.43 -14.60 2.05
N LYS A 18 9.70 -13.35 1.68
CA LYS A 18 10.49 -12.42 2.47
C LYS A 18 9.59 -11.42 3.17
N VAL A 19 9.82 -11.24 4.47
CA VAL A 19 9.16 -10.23 5.27
C VAL A 19 9.82 -8.88 5.01
N LYS A 20 9.05 -7.91 4.53
CA LYS A 20 9.47 -6.52 4.39
C LYS A 20 8.65 -5.65 5.35
N VAL A 21 9.36 -4.94 6.23
CA VAL A 21 8.76 -3.92 7.10
C VAL A 21 8.76 -2.62 6.32
N MET A 22 7.61 -1.95 6.21
CA MET A 22 7.54 -0.62 5.60
C MET A 22 8.08 0.40 6.61
N ARG A 23 9.12 1.15 6.27
CA ARG A 23 9.72 2.12 7.21
C ARG A 23 9.62 3.55 6.74
N THR A 24 9.46 3.75 5.43
CA THR A 24 9.43 5.07 4.82
C THR A 24 8.18 5.26 3.99
N ILE A 25 7.87 6.51 3.66
CA ILE A 25 6.85 6.84 2.66
C ILE A 25 7.18 6.18 1.31
N GLU A 26 8.45 6.22 0.90
CA GLU A 26 8.93 5.59 -0.33
C GLU A 26 8.64 4.07 -0.37
N ASP A 27 8.70 3.37 0.76
CA ASP A 27 8.31 1.96 0.83
C ASP A 27 6.82 1.75 0.49
N ILE A 28 5.95 2.66 0.94
CA ILE A 28 4.51 2.62 0.64
C ILE A 28 4.25 2.96 -0.82
N GLU A 29 4.90 4.00 -1.35
CA GLU A 29 4.78 4.40 -2.77
C GLU A 29 5.17 3.23 -3.67
N ASN A 30 6.30 2.57 -3.38
CA ASN A 30 6.73 1.38 -4.07
C ASN A 30 5.73 0.22 -3.97
N LEU A 31 5.07 0.04 -2.82
CA LEU A 31 4.02 -0.97 -2.65
C LEU A 31 2.78 -0.63 -3.49
N LEU A 32 2.33 0.62 -3.46
CA LEU A 32 1.19 1.09 -4.25
C LEU A 32 1.46 0.95 -5.75
N GLU A 33 2.68 1.25 -6.21
CA GLU A 33 3.06 1.06 -7.61
C GLU A 33 2.95 -0.41 -8.02
N ARG A 34 3.49 -1.34 -7.21
CA ARG A 34 3.39 -2.79 -7.47
C ARG A 34 1.93 -3.25 -7.51
N LEU A 35 1.10 -2.83 -6.55
CA LEU A 35 -0.32 -3.18 -6.52
C LEU A 35 -1.06 -2.64 -7.75
N THR A 36 -0.75 -1.42 -8.19
CA THR A 36 -1.35 -0.81 -9.38
C THR A 36 -0.98 -1.59 -10.66
N ARG A 37 0.26 -2.06 -10.78
CA ARG A 37 0.67 -2.93 -11.90
C ARG A 37 -0.09 -4.27 -11.91
N ILE A 38 -0.34 -4.84 -10.73
CA ILE A 38 -1.18 -6.04 -10.60
C ILE A 38 -2.61 -5.70 -11.04
N GLN A 39 -3.20 -4.63 -10.53
CA GLN A 39 -4.54 -4.17 -10.92
C GLN A 39 -4.68 -4.01 -12.44
N ASP A 40 -3.69 -3.37 -13.09
CA ASP A 40 -3.68 -3.16 -14.54
C ASP A 40 -3.63 -4.47 -15.32
N THR A 41 -2.93 -5.49 -14.80
CA THR A 41 -2.90 -6.84 -15.40
C THR A 41 -4.30 -7.47 -15.45
N TYR A 42 -5.14 -7.19 -14.46
CA TYR A 42 -6.50 -7.72 -14.38
C TYR A 42 -7.57 -6.78 -14.96
N ARG A 43 -7.19 -5.56 -15.37
CA ARG A 43 -8.13 -4.53 -15.85
C ARG A 43 -8.89 -4.95 -17.11
N SER A 44 -8.26 -5.73 -17.99
CA SER A 44 -8.86 -6.21 -19.23
C SER A 44 -9.51 -7.59 -19.11
N GLN A 45 -9.33 -8.29 -17.97
CA GLN A 45 -9.92 -9.61 -17.76
C GLN A 45 -11.43 -9.49 -17.51
N ARG A 46 -12.22 -10.25 -18.29
CA ARG A 46 -13.68 -10.25 -18.22
C ARG A 46 -14.27 -11.48 -17.54
N ASP A 47 -13.45 -12.51 -17.28
CA ASP A 47 -13.89 -13.67 -16.53
C ASP A 47 -14.14 -13.32 -15.05
N THR A 48 -14.85 -14.19 -14.36
CA THR A 48 -15.27 -13.98 -12.96
C THR A 48 -14.08 -13.95 -12.01
N GLN A 49 -13.03 -14.71 -12.29
CA GLN A 49 -11.86 -14.80 -11.44
C GLN A 49 -11.02 -13.53 -11.53
N GLY A 50 -10.76 -13.02 -12.74
CA GLY A 50 -10.04 -11.78 -12.97
C GLY A 50 -10.74 -10.58 -12.35
N ARG A 51 -12.08 -10.52 -12.44
CA ARG A 51 -12.87 -9.48 -11.74
C ARG A 51 -12.71 -9.55 -10.22
N LYS A 52 -12.80 -10.74 -9.64
CA LYS A 52 -12.63 -10.92 -8.19
C LYS A 52 -11.23 -10.49 -7.73
N ILE A 53 -10.18 -10.90 -8.43
CA ILE A 53 -8.80 -10.51 -8.10
C ILE A 53 -8.63 -9.00 -8.23
N LYS A 54 -9.14 -8.38 -9.30
CA LYS A 54 -9.12 -6.93 -9.46
C LYS A 54 -9.78 -6.23 -8.27
N ASP A 55 -10.97 -6.66 -7.87
CA ASP A 55 -11.70 -6.00 -6.78
C ASP A 55 -10.98 -6.16 -5.42
N GLU A 56 -10.34 -7.30 -5.17
CA GLU A 56 -9.48 -7.51 -4.00
C GLU A 56 -8.26 -6.59 -4.02
N VAL A 57 -7.60 -6.44 -5.17
CA VAL A 57 -6.45 -5.53 -5.34
C VAL A 57 -6.88 -4.06 -5.21
N ASP A 58 -8.02 -3.67 -5.78
CA ASP A 58 -8.61 -2.33 -5.64
C ASP A 58 -8.85 -2.00 -4.16
N HIS A 59 -9.34 -2.98 -3.40
CA HIS A 59 -9.57 -2.82 -1.96
C HIS A 59 -8.26 -2.61 -1.19
N LEU A 60 -7.23 -3.42 -1.49
CA LEU A 60 -5.90 -3.26 -0.88
C LEU A 60 -5.29 -1.90 -1.18
N ILE A 61 -5.34 -1.43 -2.44
CA ILE A 61 -4.84 -0.11 -2.83
C ILE A 61 -5.50 0.99 -1.99
N ARG A 62 -6.83 0.93 -1.79
CA ARG A 62 -7.56 1.93 -0.98
C ARG A 62 -7.10 1.96 0.48
N ILE A 63 -6.89 0.79 1.09
CA ILE A 63 -6.41 0.70 2.48
C ILE A 63 -5.00 1.30 2.58
N ILE A 64 -4.10 0.90 1.70
CA ILE A 64 -2.70 1.36 1.73
C ILE A 64 -2.62 2.87 1.44
N ALA A 65 -3.40 3.40 0.49
CA ALA A 65 -3.44 4.84 0.21
C ALA A 65 -3.98 5.65 1.40
N SER A 66 -4.96 5.10 2.14
CA SER A 66 -5.47 5.74 3.36
C SER A 66 -4.40 5.80 4.45
N LEU A 67 -3.63 4.71 4.63
CA LEU A 67 -2.49 4.69 5.56
C LEU A 67 -1.41 5.70 5.15
N ALA A 68 -1.08 5.77 3.86
CA ALA A 68 -0.13 6.75 3.33
C ALA A 68 -0.56 8.18 3.66
N SER A 69 -1.83 8.53 3.42
CA SER A 69 -2.36 9.87 3.71
C SER A 69 -2.23 10.27 5.18
N ILE A 70 -2.45 9.32 6.11
CA ILE A 70 -2.26 9.55 7.54
C ILE A 70 -0.79 9.84 7.85
N VAL A 71 0.14 9.08 7.27
CA VAL A 71 1.57 9.27 7.47
C VAL A 71 2.02 10.61 6.92
N TYR A 72 1.67 10.94 5.68
CA TYR A 72 1.97 12.24 5.06
C TYR A 72 1.47 13.41 5.90
N THR A 73 0.21 13.35 6.36
CA THR A 73 -0.38 14.42 7.18
C THR A 73 0.40 14.63 8.47
N ARG A 74 0.84 13.53 9.11
CA ARG A 74 1.64 13.59 10.35
C ARG A 74 3.06 14.07 10.11
N GLU A 75 3.68 13.75 8.98
CA GLU A 75 4.99 14.30 8.62
C GLU A 75 4.91 15.80 8.33
N LEU A 76 3.90 16.24 7.58
CA LEU A 76 3.67 17.65 7.28
C LEU A 76 3.47 18.48 8.55
N GLN A 77 2.69 17.98 9.51
CA GLN A 77 2.47 18.63 10.82
C GLN A 77 3.74 18.78 11.66
N ARG A 78 4.80 18.01 11.40
CA ARG A 78 6.08 18.10 12.12
C ARG A 78 7.10 19.00 11.45
N ALA A 79 6.95 19.18 10.14
CA ALA A 79 7.79 20.07 9.35
C ALA A 79 7.39 21.54 9.54
N GLN A 80 6.19 21.79 10.08
CA GLN A 80 5.67 23.10 10.50
C GLN A 80 6.01 23.38 11.97
#